data_AF-A0A7Y5RHY9-F1
#
_entry.id   AF-A0A7Y5RHY9-F1
#
_cell.length_a   1.000
_cell.length_b   1.000
_cell.length_c   1.000
_cell.angle_alpha   90.00
_cell.angle_beta   90.00
_cell.angle_gamma   90.00
#
_symmetry.space_group_name_H-M   'P 1'
#
loop_
_entity.id
_entity.type
_entity.pdbx_description
1 polymer ?
#
loop_
_entity_poly.entity_id
_entity_poly.type
_entity_poly.pdbx_seq_one_letter_code
_entity_poly.pdbx_strand_id
1 'polypeptide(L)'
;MGNWYSTDWEIRNGKGYAMEIERSARLITDPVVNEYVNRIGQNIVKNSDSKVPFTIKVLDTDEVNAMALPGGFFYVNSGLILACDEEAELAGVMAHEIAHVAAHHAAREMTRMNYM
;
A
#
# COMPACT_ATOMS: atom_id res chain seq x y z
N MET A 1 -9.62 -19.35 -11.57
CA MET A 1 -8.14 -19.30 -11.63
C MET A 1 -7.59 -19.01 -10.24
N GLY A 2 -6.69 -19.86 -9.73
CA GLY A 2 -5.98 -19.58 -8.46
C GLY A 2 -4.87 -18.54 -8.64
N ASN A 3 -4.22 -18.14 -7.55
CA ASN A 3 -2.99 -17.35 -7.58
C ASN A 3 -1.82 -18.26 -7.96
N TRP A 4 -1.07 -17.96 -9.03
CA TRP A 4 0.11 -18.73 -9.45
C TRP A 4 1.42 -18.27 -8.79
N TYR A 5 1.44 -17.11 -8.16
CA TYR A 5 2.64 -16.51 -7.59
C TYR A 5 2.70 -16.74 -6.08
N SER A 6 3.91 -16.97 -5.56
CA SER A 6 4.16 -17.06 -4.13
C SER A 6 4.25 -15.68 -3.47
N THR A 7 4.02 -15.63 -2.16
CA THR A 7 4.21 -14.42 -1.36
C THR A 7 5.62 -13.87 -1.48
N ASP A 8 6.66 -14.73 -1.53
CA ASP A 8 8.05 -14.30 -1.72
C ASP A 8 8.28 -13.64 -3.09
N TRP A 9 7.58 -14.14 -4.13
CA TRP A 9 7.60 -13.52 -5.45
C TRP A 9 6.96 -12.14 -5.39
N GLU A 10 5.81 -11.99 -4.71
CA GLU A 10 5.13 -10.71 -4.53
C GLU A 10 6.02 -9.71 -3.78
N ILE A 11 6.66 -10.10 -2.68
CA ILE A 11 7.58 -9.24 -1.92
C ILE A 11 8.75 -8.78 -2.79
N ARG A 12 9.34 -9.69 -3.57
CA ARG A 12 10.48 -9.36 -4.44
C ARG A 12 10.10 -8.34 -5.52
N ASN A 13 8.98 -8.56 -6.20
CA ASN A 13 8.54 -7.68 -7.28
C ASN A 13 8.02 -6.35 -6.73
N GLY A 14 7.26 -6.38 -5.64
CA GLY A 14 6.82 -5.18 -4.92
C GLY A 14 7.98 -4.30 -4.48
N LYS A 15 9.08 -4.90 -4.00
CA LYS A 15 10.31 -4.16 -3.69
C LYS A 15 10.91 -3.49 -4.93
N GLY A 16 10.88 -4.17 -6.07
CA GLY A 16 11.28 -3.62 -7.38
C GLY A 16 10.50 -2.35 -7.72
N TYR A 17 9.17 -2.45 -7.70
CA TYR A 17 8.27 -1.32 -7.97
C TYR A 17 8.43 -0.17 -6.96
N ALA A 18 8.58 -0.50 -5.68
CA ALA A 18 8.84 0.47 -4.62
C ALA A 18 10.12 1.28 -4.89
N MET A 19 11.20 0.62 -5.34
CA MET A 19 12.44 1.31 -5.71
C MET A 19 12.26 2.23 -6.92
N GLU A 20 11.40 1.88 -7.87
CA GLU A 20 11.09 2.73 -9.03
C GLU A 20 10.29 3.96 -8.63
N ILE A 21 9.26 3.80 -7.79
CA ILE A 21 8.46 4.92 -7.25
C ILE A 21 9.36 5.87 -6.45
N GLU A 22 10.19 5.34 -5.55
CA GLU A 22 11.03 6.17 -4.68
C GLU A 22 12.16 6.89 -5.42
N ARG A 23 12.47 6.50 -6.67
CA ARG A 23 13.42 7.21 -7.52
C ARG A 23 12.83 8.46 -8.16
N SER A 24 11.53 8.49 -8.41
CA SER A 24 10.85 9.58 -9.13
C SER A 24 9.94 10.42 -8.24
N ALA A 25 9.45 9.87 -7.12
CA ALA A 25 8.54 10.54 -6.22
C ALA A 25 9.27 11.33 -5.12
N ARG A 26 8.63 12.40 -4.66
CA ARG A 26 9.05 13.13 -3.46
C ARG A 26 8.37 12.50 -2.24
N LEU A 27 9.16 12.11 -1.24
CA LEU A 27 8.64 11.58 0.02
C LEU A 27 8.52 12.67 1.07
N ILE A 28 7.45 12.62 1.87
CA ILE A 28 7.39 13.36 3.12
C ILE A 28 8.23 12.60 4.16
N THR A 29 9.27 13.26 4.69
CA THR A 29 10.20 12.68 5.68
C THR A 29 9.95 13.18 7.10
N ASP A 30 8.91 13.99 7.31
CA ASP A 30 8.52 14.47 8.63
C ASP A 30 8.16 13.26 9.53
N PRO A 31 8.82 13.11 10.69
CA PRO A 31 8.61 11.95 11.55
C PRO A 31 7.22 11.93 12.20
N VAL A 32 6.59 13.08 12.42
CA VAL A 32 5.24 13.17 13.00
C VAL A 32 4.21 12.69 12.00
N VAL A 33 4.31 13.14 10.75
CA VAL A 33 3.40 12.71 9.67
C VAL A 33 3.56 11.21 9.41
N ASN A 34 4.80 10.73 9.31
CA ASN A 34 5.06 9.33 9.05
C ASN A 34 4.64 8.43 10.21
N GLU A 35 4.86 8.83 11.46
CA GLU A 35 4.39 8.08 12.63
C GLU A 35 2.87 7.99 12.63
N TYR A 36 2.17 9.10 12.40
CA TYR A 36 0.72 9.15 12.41
C TYR A 36 0.09 8.19 11.39
N VAL A 37 0.52 8.29 10.13
CA VAL A 37 0.00 7.44 9.04
C VAL A 37 0.39 5.98 9.28
N ASN A 38 1.62 5.72 9.73
CA ASN A 38 2.05 4.37 10.04
C ASN A 38 1.23 3.78 11.21
N ARG A 39 0.94 4.54 12.27
CA ARG A 39 0.11 4.08 13.40
C ARG A 39 -1.26 3.61 12.95
N ILE A 40 -1.94 4.37 12.09
CA ILE A 40 -3.24 3.99 11.52
C ILE A 40 -3.11 2.70 10.72
N GLY A 41 -2.19 2.67 9.76
CA GLY A 41 -2.04 1.51 8.88
C GLY A 41 -1.62 0.25 9.63
N GLN A 42 -0.68 0.34 10.58
CA GLN A 42 -0.27 -0.82 11.40
C GLN A 42 -1.42 -1.32 12.28
N ASN A 43 -2.27 -0.44 12.81
CA ASN A 43 -3.46 -0.87 13.55
C ASN A 43 -4.44 -1.64 12.65
N ILE A 44 -4.63 -1.21 11.41
CA ILE A 44 -5.46 -1.92 10.43
C ILE A 44 -4.82 -3.28 10.07
N VAL A 45 -3.52 -3.30 9.75
CA VAL A 45 -2.78 -4.54 9.40
C VAL A 45 -2.91 -5.57 10.52
N LYS A 46 -2.74 -5.16 11.78
CA LYS A 46 -2.85 -6.03 12.96
C LYS A 46 -4.22 -6.69 13.09
N ASN A 47 -5.27 -6.04 12.60
CA ASN A 47 -6.64 -6.52 12.63
C ASN A 47 -7.12 -7.04 11.25
N SER A 48 -6.19 -7.32 10.34
CA SER A 48 -6.47 -7.83 9.00
C SER A 48 -6.01 -9.28 8.83
N ASP A 49 -6.39 -9.90 7.71
CA ASP A 49 -5.88 -11.23 7.33
C ASP A 49 -4.49 -11.20 6.69
N SER A 50 -3.88 -10.03 6.51
CA SER A 50 -2.59 -9.92 5.83
C SER A 50 -1.49 -10.71 6.54
N LYS A 51 -0.64 -11.36 5.74
CA LYS A 51 0.47 -12.21 6.19
C LYS A 51 1.85 -11.64 5.87
N VAL A 52 1.90 -10.42 5.34
CA VAL A 52 3.16 -9.73 4.99
C VAL A 52 3.33 -8.48 5.85
N PRO A 53 4.58 -8.10 6.18
CA PRO A 53 4.84 -6.83 6.84
C PRO A 53 4.52 -5.66 5.90
N PHE A 54 4.01 -4.57 6.47
CA PHE A 54 3.77 -3.35 5.70
C PHE A 54 4.86 -2.30 5.94
N THR A 55 5.36 -1.73 4.84
CA THR A 55 6.19 -0.52 4.83
C THR A 55 5.33 0.61 4.31
N ILE A 56 4.95 1.54 5.19
CA ILE A 56 4.04 2.64 4.85
C ILE A 56 4.86 3.93 4.71
N LYS A 57 4.67 4.65 3.59
CA LYS A 57 5.35 5.92 3.29
C LYS A 57 4.35 6.93 2.76
N VAL A 58 4.65 8.21 2.96
CA VAL A 58 3.82 9.30 2.47
C VAL A 58 4.47 9.98 1.26
N LEU A 59 3.74 10.08 0.15
CA LEU A 59 4.16 10.81 -1.04
C LEU A 59 3.71 12.27 -0.95
N ASP A 60 4.59 13.19 -1.32
CA ASP A 60 4.28 14.62 -1.39
C ASP A 60 3.70 14.96 -2.76
N THR A 61 2.38 14.85 -2.88
CA THR A 61 1.60 15.13 -4.10
C THR A 61 0.17 15.50 -3.73
N ASP A 62 -0.42 16.41 -4.49
CA ASP A 62 -1.80 16.88 -4.37
C ASP A 62 -2.84 15.87 -4.87
N GLU A 63 -2.42 14.78 -5.51
CA GLU A 63 -3.32 13.71 -5.94
C GLU A 63 -3.99 13.03 -4.74
N VAL A 64 -5.33 12.95 -4.77
CA VAL A 64 -6.15 12.23 -3.78
C VAL A 64 -6.10 10.74 -4.08
N ASN A 65 -5.04 10.07 -3.60
CA ASN A 65 -4.82 8.66 -3.86
C ASN A 65 -4.02 7.94 -2.75
N ALA A 66 -4.12 6.61 -2.73
CA ALA A 66 -3.24 5.73 -1.99
C ALA A 66 -3.07 4.43 -2.79
N MET A 67 -1.93 3.75 -2.67
CA MET A 67 -1.67 2.52 -3.40
C MET A 67 -0.86 1.52 -2.59
N ALA A 68 -1.33 0.28 -2.51
CA ALA A 68 -0.53 -0.82 -1.99
C ALA A 68 0.02 -1.71 -3.11
N LEU A 69 1.33 -1.89 -3.12
CA LEU A 69 2.04 -2.78 -4.03
C LEU A 69 2.08 -4.20 -3.44
N PRO A 70 2.32 -5.23 -4.29
CA PRO A 70 2.53 -6.60 -3.83
C PRO A 70 3.54 -6.68 -2.69
N GLY A 71 3.28 -7.52 -1.69
CA GLY A 71 4.22 -7.73 -0.58
C GLY A 71 4.28 -6.61 0.47
N GLY A 72 3.33 -5.67 0.49
CA GLY A 72 3.11 -4.76 1.62
C GLY A 72 3.83 -3.41 1.53
N PHE A 73 4.30 -2.99 0.36
CA PHE A 73 4.80 -1.63 0.18
C PHE A 73 3.62 -0.70 -0.08
N PHE A 74 3.39 0.26 0.81
CA PHE A 74 2.16 1.04 0.83
C PHE A 74 2.47 2.53 0.84
N TYR A 75 1.90 3.25 -0.12
CA TYR A 75 2.06 4.68 -0.29
C TYR A 75 0.73 5.41 -0.10
N VAL A 76 0.75 6.46 0.71
CA VAL A 76 -0.39 7.36 0.95
C VAL A 76 0.00 8.74 0.44
N ASN A 77 -0.82 9.36 -0.40
CA ASN A 77 -0.53 10.71 -0.89
C ASN A 77 -0.93 11.77 0.13
N SER A 78 -0.17 12.86 0.23
CA SER A 78 -0.54 14.01 1.07
C SER A 78 -1.86 14.64 0.64
N GLY A 79 -2.18 14.64 -0.65
CA GLY A 79 -3.48 15.05 -1.20
C GLY A 79 -4.65 14.26 -0.62
N LEU A 80 -4.50 12.95 -0.41
CA LEU A 80 -5.53 12.15 0.27
C LEU A 80 -5.69 12.56 1.73
N ILE A 81 -4.58 12.71 2.45
CA ILE A 81 -4.61 13.09 3.88
C ILE A 81 -5.30 14.45 4.05
N LEU A 82 -5.01 15.41 3.16
CA LEU A 82 -5.59 16.75 3.20
C LEU A 82 -7.04 16.82 2.73
N ALA A 83 -7.52 15.82 1.98
CA ALA A 83 -8.89 15.75 1.48
C ALA A 83 -9.86 15.07 2.46
N CYS A 84 -9.36 14.31 3.44
CA CYS A 84 -10.17 13.69 4.48
C CYS A 84 -10.54 14.69 5.58
N ASP A 85 -11.81 14.73 5.95
CA ASP A 85 -12.29 15.56 7.06
C ASP A 85 -12.03 14.87 8.42
N GLU A 86 -11.99 13.53 8.44
CA GLU A 86 -11.87 12.71 9.65
C GLU A 86 -10.88 11.54 9.47
N GLU A 87 -10.22 11.11 10.56
CA GLU A 87 -9.27 9.97 10.55
C GLU A 87 -9.92 8.68 10.02
N ALA A 88 -11.23 8.51 10.26
CA ALA A 88 -11.98 7.35 9.82
C ALA A 88 -12.06 7.22 8.29
N GLU A 89 -12.08 8.33 7.55
CA GLU A 89 -12.11 8.33 6.09
C GLU A 89 -10.77 7.85 5.53
N LEU A 90 -9.67 8.40 6.06
CA LEU A 90 -8.32 7.98 5.72
C LEU A 90 -8.13 6.48 6.05
N ALA A 91 -8.55 6.06 7.25
CA ALA A 91 -8.49 4.67 7.67
C ALA A 91 -9.32 3.75 6.75
N GLY A 92 -10.46 4.21 6.24
CA GLY A 92 -11.29 3.48 5.28
C GLY A 92 -10.55 3.19 3.97
N VAL A 93 -9.92 4.21 3.38
CA VAL A 93 -9.09 4.05 2.16
C VAL A 93 -7.90 3.16 2.45
N MET A 94 -7.23 3.33 3.59
CA MET A 94 -6.10 2.49 3.95
C MET A 94 -6.48 1.01 4.16
N ALA A 95 -7.65 0.75 4.74
CA ALA A 95 -8.17 -0.60 4.90
C ALA A 95 -8.50 -1.27 3.56
N HIS A 96 -9.04 -0.49 2.60
CA HIS A 96 -9.26 -0.95 1.23
C HIS A 96 -7.95 -1.45 0.59
N GLU A 97 -6.91 -0.62 0.63
CA GLU A 97 -5.59 -0.95 0.06
C GLU A 97 -4.92 -2.14 0.77
N ILE A 98 -5.01 -2.23 2.09
CA ILE A 98 -4.50 -3.39 2.86
C ILE A 98 -5.25 -4.67 2.46
N ALA A 99 -6.56 -4.60 2.22
CA ALA A 99 -7.35 -5.75 1.78
C ALA A 99 -6.93 -6.24 0.38
N HIS A 100 -6.54 -5.35 -0.53
CA HIS A 100 -5.98 -5.74 -1.84
C HIS A 100 -4.74 -6.62 -1.69
N VAL A 101 -3.84 -6.28 -0.76
CA VAL A 101 -2.64 -7.08 -0.48
C VAL A 101 -3.00 -8.38 0.22
N ALA A 102 -3.86 -8.35 1.24
CA ALA A 102 -4.28 -9.54 1.97
C ALA A 102 -4.96 -10.58 1.07
N ALA A 103 -5.69 -10.12 0.05
CA ALA A 103 -6.38 -10.97 -0.93
C ALA A 103 -5.53 -11.32 -2.17
N HIS A 104 -4.26 -10.92 -2.20
CA HIS A 104 -3.33 -11.15 -3.32
C HIS A 104 -3.87 -10.66 -4.67
N HIS A 105 -4.60 -9.54 -4.68
CA HIS A 105 -5.31 -9.07 -5.88
C HIS A 105 -4.37 -8.83 -7.07
N ALA A 106 -3.21 -8.22 -6.84
CA ALA A 106 -2.22 -7.98 -7.90
C ALA A 106 -1.69 -9.29 -8.52
N ALA A 107 -1.29 -10.27 -7.71
CA ALA A 107 -0.79 -11.56 -8.20
C ALA A 107 -1.86 -12.38 -8.94
N ARG A 108 -3.11 -12.33 -8.45
CA ARG A 108 -4.26 -12.94 -9.12
C ARG A 108 -4.55 -12.26 -10.46
N GLU A 109 -4.40 -10.95 -10.55
CA GLU A 109 -4.57 -10.22 -11.81
C GLU A 109 -3.47 -10.56 -12.81
N MET A 110 -2.21 -10.60 -12.37
CA MET A 110 -1.10 -11.06 -13.23
C MET A 110 -1.30 -12.48 -13.74
N THR A 111 -1.89 -13.36 -12.92
CA THR A 111 -2.24 -14.72 -13.32
C THR A 111 -3.26 -14.72 -14.47
N ARG A 112 -4.24 -13.82 -14.43
CA ARG A 112 -5.24 -13.66 -15.50
C ARG A 112 -4.61 -13.11 -16.77
N MET A 113 -3.75 -12.10 -16.65
CA MET A 113 -3.08 -11.47 -17.79
C MET A 113 -2.18 -12.44 -18.55
N ASN A 114 -1.44 -13.30 -17.86
CA ASN A 114 -0.54 -14.27 -18.50
C ASN A 114 -1.26 -15.51 -19.07
N TYR A 115 -2.54 -15.67 -18.77
CA TYR A 115 -3.36 -16.72 -19.34
C TYR A 115 -4.00 -16.31 -20.68
N MET A 116 -4.22 -15.01 -20.88
CA MET A 116 -4.79 -14.43 -22.11
C MET A 116 -3.70 -14.18 -23.14
#